data_AF-A0A0V0U435-F1
#
_entry.id   AF-A0A0V0U435-F1
#
_cell.length_a   1.000
_cell.length_b   1.000
_cell.length_c   1.000
_cell.angle_alpha   90.00
_cell.angle_beta   90.00
_cell.angle_gamma   90.00
#
_symmetry.space_group_name_H-M   'P 1'
#
loop_
_entity.id
_entity.type
_entity.pdbx_description
1 polymer ?
#
loop_
_entity_poly.entity_id
_entity_poly.type
_entity_poly.pdbx_seq_one_letter_code
_entity_poly.pdbx_strand_id
1 'polypeptide(L)'
;MFRIKFFIQKSIKHLCHQSLIYVAMTIFLILYETAKNCGLVFGVAVLTFYLIKILCTLLAESGSVHATTAQLKGHHWTLVDAFDAGYYCNVCNDSIYHGLECDYCGIVTDVSCMKKAEQSISCKSVAGVNKLEHLWSLLKLKRCIICNLTFQVPGNLPLSSVCCVCFQNCGVGFGLNNLRCSWCQRTAHDACRHRISPNCDLSTTICNFSRKHSSGNSELEKKKHFSQRGKNIHNLSDNLHSWSPVVVFANRFSGSGEGYLVLKAFRRVLNPIQVCDLSRQSPKLGLELLNKIKDISKMVVLVAGGDGTVGWVFSAIEEISWPENRRPTVAVLPLGTGNDLSRVLGWGDGHSGIVDAAGILQQLSQATPVKLDRWLVSVTSPTKLGLPLNKRMKWSKSEYKMNNYLSVGVDALVTLNFHNRRHSLPRVLSGRFMNKFLFFTYGTKDVLERMCRNLHLHVELQLDDKPVELPELEGVVVLNIPCWGAGVKPWQMGKGGPPQLIDDGLLEVFGLYSSFHIAQMQANGKS
;
A
#
# COMPACT_ATOMS: atom_id res chain seq x y z
N MET A 1 -25.86 36.16 45.45
CA MET A 1 -25.56 34.75 45.78
C MET A 1 -26.00 33.89 44.60
N PHE A 2 -25.24 32.83 44.29
CA PHE A 2 -25.35 31.86 43.18
C PHE A 2 -24.50 32.12 41.91
N ARG A 3 -23.39 31.37 41.88
CA ARG A 3 -22.45 31.11 40.79
C ARG A 3 -23.10 30.16 39.77
N ILE A 4 -23.04 30.50 38.49
CA ILE A 4 -23.11 29.52 37.37
C ILE A 4 -21.82 29.69 36.57
N LYS A 5 -20.82 28.88 36.93
CA LYS A 5 -19.60 28.63 36.14
C LYS A 5 -19.57 27.12 35.89
N PHE A 6 -19.21 26.75 34.65
CA PHE A 6 -19.09 25.40 34.08
C PHE A 6 -20.35 24.79 33.44
N PHE A 7 -20.65 25.18 32.20
CA PHE A 7 -21.23 24.23 31.20
C PHE A 7 -20.98 24.59 29.72
N ILE A 8 -20.13 25.56 29.37
CA ILE A 8 -19.98 26.04 27.98
C ILE A 8 -18.69 25.55 27.27
N GLN A 9 -17.79 24.84 27.94
CA GLN A 9 -16.53 24.41 27.31
C GLN A 9 -16.57 23.00 26.68
N LYS A 10 -17.67 22.25 26.81
CA LYS A 10 -17.80 20.89 26.26
C LYS A 10 -18.72 20.78 25.03
N SER A 11 -19.63 21.74 24.81
CA SER A 11 -20.57 21.68 23.69
C SER A 11 -20.07 22.33 22.39
N ILE A 12 -19.00 23.14 22.43
CA ILE A 12 -18.49 23.85 21.23
C ILE A 12 -17.57 22.98 20.36
N LYS A 13 -17.03 21.86 20.88
CA LYS A 13 -16.28 20.89 20.05
C LYS A 13 -17.16 19.97 19.20
N HIS A 14 -18.47 19.89 19.48
CA HIS A 14 -19.39 18.95 18.84
C HIS A 14 -20.17 19.52 17.64
N LEU A 15 -20.05 20.82 17.35
CA LEU A 15 -20.73 21.48 16.21
C LEU A 15 -19.80 21.81 15.02
N CYS A 16 -18.55 21.35 15.01
CA CYS A 16 -17.51 21.91 14.14
C CYS A 16 -17.04 21.02 12.98
N HIS A 17 -17.91 20.16 12.42
CA HIS A 17 -17.56 19.43 11.18
C HIS A 17 -18.67 19.48 10.13
N GLN A 18 -19.92 19.20 10.48
CA GLN A 18 -21.05 19.32 9.54
C GLN A 18 -21.36 20.79 9.18
N SER A 19 -21.29 21.70 10.15
CA SER A 19 -21.51 23.13 9.91
C SER A 19 -20.49 23.70 8.93
N LEU A 20 -19.23 23.27 8.98
CA LEU A 20 -18.17 23.75 8.09
C LEU A 20 -18.28 23.18 6.68
N ILE A 21 -18.65 21.91 6.52
CA ILE A 21 -18.84 21.29 5.20
C ILE A 21 -20.10 21.83 4.53
N TYR A 22 -21.21 21.99 5.26
CA TYR A 22 -22.42 22.63 4.73
C TYR A 22 -22.19 24.10 4.40
N VAL A 23 -21.49 24.85 5.26
CA VAL A 23 -21.10 26.24 4.96
C VAL A 23 -20.17 26.27 3.75
N ALA A 24 -19.22 25.36 3.63
CA ALA A 24 -18.32 25.28 2.48
C ALA A 24 -19.03 24.90 1.16
N MET A 25 -19.96 23.95 1.19
CA MET A 25 -20.78 23.58 0.02
C MET A 25 -21.76 24.69 -0.36
N THR A 26 -22.32 25.40 0.62
CA THR A 26 -23.22 26.53 0.39
C THR A 26 -22.44 27.71 -0.18
N ILE A 27 -21.26 28.02 0.36
CA ILE A 27 -20.33 29.01 -0.20
C ILE A 27 -19.90 28.60 -1.60
N PHE A 28 -19.61 27.32 -1.86
CA PHE A 28 -19.25 26.82 -3.18
C PHE A 28 -20.39 27.00 -4.19
N LEU A 29 -21.64 26.67 -3.82
CA LEU A 29 -22.81 26.84 -4.70
C LEU A 29 -23.15 28.31 -4.95
N ILE A 30 -23.03 29.16 -3.92
CA ILE A 30 -23.20 30.62 -4.06
C ILE A 30 -22.11 31.20 -4.96
N LEU A 31 -20.85 30.80 -4.78
CA LEU A 31 -19.74 31.20 -5.63
C LEU A 31 -19.91 30.66 -7.05
N TYR A 32 -20.39 29.43 -7.24
CA TYR A 32 -20.64 28.82 -8.55
C TYR A 32 -21.73 29.55 -9.34
N GLU A 33 -22.87 29.86 -8.71
CA GLU A 33 -23.95 30.61 -9.38
C GLU A 33 -23.59 32.07 -9.65
N THR A 34 -22.77 32.69 -8.80
CA THR A 34 -22.21 34.03 -9.06
C THR A 34 -21.06 34.02 -10.07
N ALA A 35 -20.47 32.85 -10.39
CA ALA A 35 -19.28 32.68 -11.22
C ALA A 35 -19.53 32.46 -12.71
N LYS A 36 -20.76 32.57 -13.19
CA LYS A 36 -21.11 32.28 -14.59
C LYS A 36 -20.31 33.09 -15.63
N ASN A 37 -19.56 34.12 -15.21
CA ASN A 37 -18.95 35.09 -16.12
C ASN A 37 -17.44 35.40 -15.97
N CYS A 38 -16.58 34.63 -15.27
CA CYS A 38 -15.12 34.93 -15.31
C CYS A 38 -14.20 33.76 -14.90
N GLY A 39 -13.14 33.51 -15.69
CA GLY A 39 -12.11 32.46 -15.46
C GLY A 39 -11.28 32.61 -14.18
N LEU A 40 -11.32 33.78 -13.52
CA LEU A 40 -10.71 34.02 -12.21
C LEU A 40 -11.34 33.14 -11.11
N VAL A 41 -12.62 32.78 -11.26
CA VAL A 41 -13.38 32.06 -10.22
C VAL A 41 -13.12 30.55 -10.23
N PHE A 42 -12.75 29.97 -11.39
CA PHE A 42 -12.30 28.58 -11.45
C PHE A 42 -11.03 28.39 -10.62
N GLY A 43 -10.09 29.34 -10.70
CA GLY A 43 -8.88 29.35 -9.88
C GLY A 43 -9.20 29.37 -8.38
N VAL A 44 -10.14 30.22 -7.95
CA VAL A 44 -10.56 30.31 -6.55
C VAL A 44 -11.30 29.05 -6.09
N ALA A 45 -12.21 28.50 -6.90
CA ALA A 45 -12.95 27.27 -6.56
C ALA A 45 -12.01 26.06 -6.41
N VAL A 46 -11.02 25.93 -7.30
CA VAL A 46 -9.97 24.91 -7.20
C VAL A 46 -9.14 25.15 -5.94
N LEU A 47 -8.70 26.38 -5.67
CA LEU A 47 -7.92 26.71 -4.47
C LEU A 47 -8.70 26.38 -3.18
N THR A 48 -9.98 26.75 -3.12
CA THR A 48 -10.86 26.49 -1.98
C THR A 48 -11.11 24.99 -1.79
N PHE A 49 -11.34 24.23 -2.87
CA PHE A 49 -11.44 22.76 -2.81
C PHE A 49 -10.17 22.14 -2.21
N TYR A 50 -8.99 22.58 -2.63
CA TYR A 50 -7.72 22.09 -2.09
C TYR A 50 -7.47 22.54 -0.65
N LEU A 51 -7.86 23.77 -0.27
CA LEU A 51 -7.78 24.26 1.11
C LEU A 51 -8.69 23.47 2.06
N ILE A 52 -9.92 23.15 1.62
CA ILE A 52 -10.83 22.29 2.37
C ILE A 52 -10.23 20.89 2.51
N LYS A 53 -9.69 20.32 1.43
CA LYS A 53 -9.00 19.03 1.47
C LYS A 53 -7.81 19.05 2.45
N ILE A 54 -7.02 20.13 2.46
CA ILE A 54 -5.92 20.34 3.41
C ILE A 54 -6.43 20.36 4.84
N LEU A 55 -7.45 21.16 5.12
CA LEU A 55 -8.04 21.28 6.45
C LEU A 55 -8.61 19.94 6.93
N CYS A 56 -9.38 19.24 6.09
CA CYS A 56 -9.91 17.91 6.39
C CYS A 56 -8.80 16.89 6.66
N THR A 57 -7.69 16.93 5.92
CA THR A 57 -6.57 16.00 6.11
C THR A 57 -5.80 16.29 7.40
N LEU A 58 -5.57 17.56 7.73
CA LEU A 58 -4.94 17.97 9.00
C LEU A 58 -5.81 17.61 10.21
N LEU A 59 -7.13 17.69 10.05
CA LEU A 59 -8.10 17.22 11.04
C LEU A 59 -8.16 15.67 11.11
N ALA A 60 -7.99 14.97 10.00
CA ALA A 60 -7.90 13.50 9.96
C ALA A 60 -6.60 12.97 10.60
N GLU A 61 -5.46 13.67 10.42
CA GLU A 61 -4.19 13.34 11.10
C GLU A 61 -4.30 13.47 12.63
N SER A 62 -5.13 14.38 13.12
CA SER A 62 -5.44 14.52 14.56
C SER A 62 -6.55 13.58 15.06
N GLY A 63 -7.31 12.96 14.15
CA GLY A 63 -8.38 11.98 14.41
C GLY A 63 -7.91 10.52 14.54
N SER A 64 -6.62 10.22 14.36
CA SER A 64 -6.05 8.91 14.70
C SER A 64 -6.06 8.72 16.23
N VAL A 65 -7.22 8.35 16.78
CA VAL A 65 -7.36 7.92 18.17
C VAL A 65 -6.47 6.69 18.38
N HIS A 66 -5.28 6.92 18.91
CA HIS A 66 -4.33 5.93 19.44
C HIS A 66 -4.18 4.62 18.66
N ALA A 67 -3.69 4.68 17.41
CA ALA A 67 -3.00 3.52 16.84
C ALA A 67 -1.54 3.52 17.33
N THR A 68 -1.30 3.18 18.60
CA THR A 68 0.05 2.88 19.09
C THR A 68 0.62 1.70 18.31
N THR A 69 1.77 1.94 17.70
CA THR A 69 2.67 0.94 17.13
C THR A 69 2.85 -0.21 18.13
N ALA A 70 2.48 -1.45 17.74
CA ALA A 70 2.72 -2.74 18.42
C ALA A 70 1.51 -3.55 18.96
N GLN A 71 0.25 -3.17 18.74
CA GLN A 71 -0.87 -4.07 19.11
C GLN A 71 -1.22 -5.06 17.98
N LEU A 72 -0.52 -6.20 17.97
CA LEU A 72 -0.92 -7.44 17.28
C LEU A 72 -2.05 -8.19 18.04
N LYS A 73 -2.73 -7.51 18.98
CA LYS A 73 -3.84 -8.02 19.78
C LYS A 73 -4.91 -6.94 19.87
N GLY A 74 -6.17 -7.34 19.72
CA GLY A 74 -7.30 -6.42 19.80
C GLY A 74 -7.69 -5.83 18.44
N HIS A 75 -8.54 -4.81 18.49
CA HIS A 75 -9.05 -4.12 17.31
C HIS A 75 -8.09 -3.03 16.83
N HIS A 76 -8.03 -2.80 15.53
CA HIS A 76 -7.30 -1.69 14.93
C HIS A 76 -8.29 -0.65 14.44
N TRP A 77 -8.62 0.31 15.30
CA TRP A 77 -9.65 1.31 15.03
C TRP A 77 -9.16 2.43 14.13
N THR A 78 -9.98 2.76 13.15
CA THR A 78 -9.83 3.93 12.30
C THR A 78 -11.10 4.76 12.38
N LEU A 79 -10.95 6.08 12.56
CA LEU A 79 -12.05 7.02 12.43
C LEU A 79 -12.56 7.07 10.98
N VAL A 80 -13.87 7.00 10.83
CA VAL A 80 -14.57 7.18 9.56
C VAL A 80 -15.47 8.41 9.70
N ASP A 81 -15.18 9.42 8.90
CA ASP A 81 -15.83 10.72 8.97
C ASP A 81 -17.29 10.67 8.50
N ALA A 82 -17.56 9.82 7.50
CA ALA A 82 -18.90 9.59 6.97
C ALA A 82 -19.04 8.14 6.49
N PHE A 83 -19.95 7.39 7.11
CA PHE A 83 -20.46 6.14 6.56
C PHE A 83 -21.57 6.44 5.57
N ASP A 84 -21.72 5.56 4.56
CA ASP A 84 -22.91 5.56 3.72
C ASP A 84 -24.17 5.29 4.57
N ALA A 85 -25.34 5.65 4.04
CA ALA A 85 -26.59 5.34 4.71
C ALA A 85 -26.73 3.81 4.93
N GLY A 86 -27.20 3.40 6.10
CA GLY A 86 -27.42 1.99 6.44
C GLY A 86 -26.34 1.35 7.31
N TYR A 87 -25.39 2.11 7.83
CA TYR A 87 -24.44 1.62 8.84
C TYR A 87 -25.00 1.72 10.25
N TYR A 88 -24.73 0.68 11.06
CA TYR A 88 -25.16 0.58 12.45
C TYR A 88 -23.98 0.24 13.36
N CYS A 89 -24.02 0.75 14.58
CA CYS A 89 -23.01 0.46 15.59
C CYS A 89 -23.15 -1.00 16.05
N ASN A 90 -22.08 -1.80 15.91
CA ASN A 90 -22.06 -3.20 16.34
C ASN A 90 -22.25 -3.41 17.85
N VAL A 91 -22.29 -2.36 18.68
CA VAL A 91 -22.52 -2.47 20.13
C VAL A 91 -23.92 -2.05 20.54
N CYS A 92 -24.37 -0.85 20.15
CA CYS A 92 -25.68 -0.32 20.54
C CYS A 92 -26.78 -0.55 19.50
N ASN A 93 -26.43 -0.98 18.28
CA ASN A 93 -27.33 -1.17 17.14
C ASN A 93 -28.04 0.10 16.66
N ASP A 94 -27.56 1.28 17.08
CA ASP A 94 -28.04 2.55 16.56
C ASP A 94 -27.43 2.83 15.18
N SER A 95 -28.21 3.49 14.32
CA SER A 95 -27.71 3.99 13.04
C SER A 95 -26.60 5.00 13.29
N ILE A 96 -25.49 4.84 12.58
CA ILE A 96 -24.33 5.73 12.71
C ILE A 96 -23.94 6.27 11.34
N TYR A 97 -23.69 7.58 11.31
CA TYR A 97 -23.16 8.27 10.14
C TYR A 97 -21.67 8.59 10.28
N HIS A 98 -21.14 8.56 11.50
CA HIS A 98 -19.74 8.76 11.81
C HIS A 98 -19.35 7.81 12.96
N GLY A 99 -18.10 7.40 13.03
CA GLY A 99 -17.67 6.45 14.05
C GLY A 99 -16.31 5.82 13.76
N LEU A 100 -16.08 4.65 14.33
CA LEU A 100 -14.85 3.89 14.19
C LEU A 100 -15.11 2.61 13.44
N GLU A 101 -14.22 2.23 12.54
CA GLU A 101 -14.21 0.92 11.89
C GLU A 101 -12.91 0.19 12.25
N CYS A 102 -13.00 -1.11 12.55
CA CYS A 102 -11.83 -1.95 12.75
C CYS A 102 -11.28 -2.43 11.40
N ASP A 103 -10.02 -2.11 11.08
CA ASP A 103 -9.38 -2.55 9.83
C ASP A 103 -9.31 -4.08 9.71
N TYR A 104 -9.13 -4.77 10.85
CA TYR A 104 -8.93 -6.22 10.89
C TYR A 104 -10.23 -7.02 10.68
N CYS A 105 -11.25 -6.80 11.52
CA CYS A 105 -12.48 -7.59 11.51
C CYS A 105 -13.67 -6.86 10.88
N GLY A 106 -13.59 -5.55 10.66
CA GLY A 106 -14.61 -4.78 9.97
C GLY A 106 -15.85 -4.43 10.76
N ILE A 107 -15.83 -4.65 12.07
CA ILE A 107 -16.89 -4.08 12.93
C ILE A 107 -16.79 -2.56 12.92
N VAL A 108 -17.95 -1.94 13.09
CA VAL A 108 -18.13 -0.51 13.15
C VAL A 108 -18.77 -0.14 14.47
N THR A 109 -18.33 0.92 15.11
CA THR A 109 -18.87 1.38 16.38
C THR A 109 -18.98 2.88 16.43
N ASP A 110 -19.98 3.39 17.14
CA ASP A 110 -19.91 4.78 17.63
C ASP A 110 -18.65 4.97 18.49
N VAL A 111 -18.09 6.17 18.50
CA VAL A 111 -16.87 6.51 19.27
C VAL A 111 -17.05 6.19 20.76
N SER A 112 -18.24 6.42 21.33
CA SER A 112 -18.56 6.11 22.72
C SER A 112 -18.61 4.61 23.02
N CYS A 113 -18.81 3.78 22.00
CA CYS A 113 -18.94 2.33 22.11
C CYS A 113 -17.62 1.56 21.96
N MET A 114 -16.52 2.24 21.57
CA MET A 114 -15.21 1.62 21.31
C MET A 114 -14.73 0.70 22.44
N LYS A 115 -14.70 1.19 23.69
CA LYS A 115 -14.23 0.41 24.85
C LYS A 115 -15.09 -0.82 25.12
N LYS A 116 -16.41 -0.70 24.94
CA LYS A 116 -17.34 -1.82 25.08
C LYS A 116 -17.07 -2.86 23.99
N ALA A 117 -16.80 -2.43 22.76
CA ALA A 117 -16.44 -3.33 21.67
C ALA A 117 -15.12 -4.09 21.93
N GLU A 118 -14.09 -3.41 22.45
CA GLU A 118 -12.82 -4.07 22.82
C GLU A 118 -12.99 -5.18 23.87
N GLN A 119 -13.95 -5.02 24.78
CA GLN A 119 -14.23 -5.99 25.84
C GLN A 119 -15.16 -7.13 25.38
N SER A 120 -16.12 -6.82 24.51
CA SER A 120 -17.24 -7.71 24.19
C SER A 120 -17.14 -8.39 22.82
N ILE A 121 -16.35 -7.85 21.88
CA ILE A 121 -16.22 -8.35 20.51
C ILE A 121 -14.78 -8.81 20.29
N SER A 122 -14.60 -10.05 19.84
CA SER A 122 -13.27 -10.58 19.52
C SER A 122 -12.82 -10.12 18.12
N CYS A 123 -11.52 -9.83 18.00
CA CYS A 123 -10.88 -9.49 16.74
C CYS A 123 -10.09 -10.69 16.18
N LYS A 124 -9.53 -10.52 14.97
CA LYS A 124 -8.59 -11.48 14.36
C LYS A 124 -7.45 -11.79 15.33
N SER A 125 -7.30 -13.06 15.70
CA SER A 125 -6.12 -13.52 16.43
C SER A 125 -4.91 -13.57 15.51
N VAL A 126 -3.76 -13.14 16.01
CA VAL A 126 -2.48 -13.16 15.29
C VAL A 126 -1.71 -14.47 15.52
N ALA A 127 -2.06 -15.27 16.54
CA ALA A 127 -1.37 -16.54 16.84
C ALA A 127 -2.27 -17.57 17.55
N GLY A 128 -1.86 -18.85 17.49
CA GLY A 128 -2.22 -19.88 18.48
C GLY A 128 -3.59 -20.54 18.32
N VAL A 129 -4.06 -20.81 17.09
CA VAL A 129 -5.32 -21.54 16.89
C VAL A 129 -5.05 -22.86 16.17
N ASN A 130 -5.25 -23.98 16.87
CA ASN A 130 -5.10 -25.33 16.30
C ASN A 130 -6.19 -25.66 15.27
N LYS A 131 -7.33 -24.94 15.32
CA LYS A 131 -8.48 -25.11 14.42
C LYS A 131 -9.13 -23.75 14.18
N LEU A 132 -9.03 -23.25 12.95
CA LEU A 132 -9.56 -21.93 12.60
C LEU A 132 -11.09 -22.01 12.42
N GLU A 133 -11.84 -21.44 13.36
CA GLU A 133 -13.29 -21.27 13.24
C GLU A 133 -13.64 -19.99 12.48
N HIS A 134 -14.86 -19.93 11.96
CA HIS A 134 -15.36 -18.69 11.37
C HIS A 134 -15.45 -17.59 12.43
N LEU A 135 -14.68 -16.51 12.24
CA LEU A 135 -14.81 -15.29 13.02
C LEU A 135 -15.89 -14.41 12.40
N TRP A 136 -17.14 -14.74 12.68
CA TRP A 136 -18.24 -13.82 12.46
C TRP A 136 -18.01 -12.59 13.35
N SER A 137 -18.43 -11.41 12.92
CA SER A 137 -18.42 -10.20 13.76
C SER A 137 -19.39 -10.39 14.94
N LEU A 138 -18.94 -11.09 15.98
CA LEU A 138 -19.77 -11.54 17.11
C LEU A 138 -19.63 -10.60 18.29
N LEU A 139 -20.75 -10.10 18.79
CA LEU A 139 -20.84 -9.79 20.22
C LEU A 139 -20.87 -11.09 21.01
N LYS A 140 -20.08 -11.17 22.08
CA LYS A 140 -20.26 -12.20 23.10
C LYS A 140 -21.70 -12.17 23.61
N LEU A 141 -22.29 -13.37 23.64
CA LEU A 141 -23.57 -13.76 24.19
C LEU A 141 -24.16 -12.81 25.27
N LYS A 142 -25.31 -12.18 24.98
CA LYS A 142 -26.32 -11.97 26.03
C LYS A 142 -27.33 -13.11 25.94
N ARG A 143 -27.41 -13.90 27.01
CA ARG A 143 -28.45 -14.90 27.22
C ARG A 143 -29.74 -14.14 27.51
N CYS A 144 -30.77 -14.29 26.68
CA CYS A 144 -32.08 -13.74 27.00
C CYS A 144 -32.62 -14.45 28.24
N ILE A 145 -32.90 -13.70 29.30
CA ILE A 145 -33.37 -14.25 30.59
C ILE A 145 -34.74 -14.94 30.43
N ILE A 146 -35.54 -14.51 29.44
CA ILE A 146 -36.90 -14.99 29.21
C ILE A 146 -36.91 -16.29 28.38
N CYS A 147 -36.08 -16.41 27.35
CA CYS A 147 -36.11 -17.57 26.43
C CYS A 147 -34.83 -18.40 26.38
N ASN A 148 -33.81 -18.09 27.19
CA ASN A 148 -32.52 -18.77 27.24
C ASN A 148 -31.72 -18.82 25.91
N LEU A 149 -32.16 -18.10 24.88
CA LEU A 149 -31.51 -18.04 23.57
C LEU A 149 -30.37 -17.00 23.55
N THR A 150 -29.39 -17.30 22.70
CA THR A 150 -28.22 -16.45 22.42
C THR A 150 -28.46 -15.65 21.16
N PHE A 151 -28.28 -14.32 21.20
CA PHE A 151 -28.38 -13.47 20.02
C PHE A 151 -27.01 -12.98 19.56
N GLN A 152 -26.78 -13.02 18.25
CA GLN A 152 -25.60 -12.48 17.58
C GLN A 152 -25.93 -11.09 17.07
N VAL A 153 -24.91 -10.24 16.94
CA VAL A 153 -25.06 -8.95 16.26
C VAL A 153 -24.59 -9.14 14.83
N PRO A 154 -25.49 -9.05 13.84
CA PRO A 154 -25.09 -9.20 12.44
C PRO A 154 -24.33 -7.95 11.94
N GLY A 155 -23.91 -7.92 10.67
CA GLY A 155 -22.90 -6.99 10.17
C GLY A 155 -23.42 -5.83 9.31
N ASN A 156 -22.55 -4.85 9.08
CA ASN A 156 -22.70 -3.82 8.04
C ASN A 156 -22.22 -4.38 6.70
N LEU A 157 -23.05 -5.21 6.07
CA LEU A 157 -22.73 -5.83 4.78
C LEU A 157 -22.82 -4.82 3.63
N PRO A 158 -21.91 -4.88 2.64
CA PRO A 158 -22.08 -4.14 1.39
C PRO A 158 -23.41 -4.49 0.69
N LEU A 159 -24.03 -3.51 0.01
CA LEU A 159 -25.36 -3.58 -0.63
C LEU A 159 -25.51 -4.67 -1.71
N SER A 160 -24.42 -5.30 -2.13
CA SER A 160 -24.38 -6.38 -3.14
C SER A 160 -23.90 -7.73 -2.57
N SER A 161 -23.94 -7.89 -1.25
CA SER A 161 -23.52 -9.16 -0.61
C SER A 161 -24.47 -10.29 -0.98
N VAL A 162 -23.93 -11.49 -1.20
CA VAL A 162 -24.71 -12.69 -1.56
C VAL A 162 -24.46 -13.80 -0.55
N CYS A 163 -25.50 -14.51 -0.13
CA CYS A 163 -25.37 -15.63 0.79
C CYS A 163 -24.63 -16.79 0.15
N CYS A 164 -23.57 -17.28 0.79
CA CYS A 164 -22.80 -18.43 0.30
C CYS A 164 -23.54 -19.77 0.37
N VAL A 165 -24.78 -19.80 0.85
CA VAL A 165 -25.58 -21.02 1.01
C VAL A 165 -26.76 -21.04 0.05
N CYS A 166 -27.58 -19.99 0.03
CA CYS A 166 -28.77 -19.92 -0.81
C CYS A 166 -28.61 -19.04 -2.06
N PHE A 167 -27.45 -18.37 -2.20
CA PHE A 167 -27.13 -17.49 -3.34
C PHE A 167 -28.09 -16.30 -3.52
N GLN A 168 -28.86 -15.96 -2.50
CA GLN A 168 -29.72 -14.78 -2.47
C GLN A 168 -29.02 -13.59 -1.80
N ASN A 169 -29.47 -12.37 -2.10
CA ASN A 169 -28.90 -11.14 -1.55
C ASN A 169 -28.96 -11.09 -0.02
N CYS A 170 -27.86 -10.65 0.60
CA CYS A 170 -27.71 -10.36 2.03
C CYS A 170 -27.55 -8.86 2.24
N GLY A 171 -27.77 -8.40 3.48
CA GLY A 171 -27.60 -6.99 3.84
C GLY A 171 -28.73 -6.08 3.35
N VAL A 172 -29.86 -6.67 2.97
CA VAL A 172 -31.07 -5.94 2.60
C VAL A 172 -31.92 -5.74 3.86
N GLY A 173 -32.28 -4.49 4.17
CA GLY A 173 -33.13 -4.13 5.31
C GLY A 173 -32.45 -3.22 6.34
N PHE A 174 -33.20 -2.82 7.37
CA PHE A 174 -32.72 -1.93 8.42
C PHE A 174 -32.04 -2.69 9.56
N GLY A 175 -30.96 -2.14 10.08
CA GLY A 175 -30.20 -2.67 11.20
C GLY A 175 -29.10 -3.63 10.79
N LEU A 176 -28.44 -4.17 11.81
CA LEU A 176 -27.43 -5.19 11.67
C LEU A 176 -28.12 -6.51 11.29
N ASN A 177 -28.07 -6.88 10.01
CA ASN A 177 -28.61 -8.13 9.49
C ASN A 177 -27.54 -8.92 8.74
N ASN A 178 -27.57 -10.25 8.87
CA ASN A 178 -26.68 -11.20 8.19
C ASN A 178 -25.20 -11.11 8.59
N LEU A 179 -24.45 -12.13 8.20
CA LEU A 179 -23.15 -12.44 8.76
C LEU A 179 -22.07 -12.25 7.70
N ARG A 180 -20.91 -11.71 8.10
CA ARG A 180 -19.66 -11.76 7.33
C ARG A 180 -18.56 -12.35 8.17
N CYS A 181 -17.84 -13.33 7.62
CA CYS A 181 -16.68 -13.90 8.29
C CYS A 181 -15.46 -12.98 8.07
N SER A 182 -14.80 -12.57 9.14
CA SER A 182 -13.57 -11.75 9.08
C SER A 182 -12.39 -12.47 8.44
N TRP A 183 -12.44 -13.80 8.35
CA TRP A 183 -11.39 -14.62 7.75
C TRP A 183 -11.69 -14.87 6.27
N CYS A 184 -12.66 -15.74 5.97
CA CYS A 184 -12.96 -16.13 4.60
C CYS A 184 -13.82 -15.13 3.81
N GLN A 185 -14.25 -14.03 4.42
CA GLN A 185 -15.10 -12.98 3.83
C GLN A 185 -16.49 -13.43 3.35
N ARG A 186 -16.83 -14.73 3.46
CA ARG A 186 -18.16 -15.23 3.10
C ARG A 186 -19.24 -14.49 3.85
N THR A 187 -20.29 -14.16 3.12
CA THR A 187 -21.52 -13.60 3.66
C THR A 187 -22.62 -14.64 3.72
N ALA A 188 -23.47 -14.59 4.73
CA ALA A 188 -24.60 -15.51 4.86
C ALA A 188 -25.74 -14.90 5.67
N HIS A 189 -26.99 -15.24 5.33
CA HIS A 189 -28.11 -14.94 6.21
C HIS A 189 -27.95 -15.64 7.55
N ASP A 190 -28.50 -15.05 8.60
CA ASP A 190 -28.51 -15.63 9.95
C ASP A 190 -29.18 -17.01 9.95
N ALA A 191 -30.29 -17.14 9.23
CA ALA A 191 -31.00 -18.40 9.02
C ALA A 191 -30.18 -19.43 8.24
N CYS A 192 -29.23 -19.02 7.40
CA CYS A 192 -28.40 -19.93 6.61
C CYS A 192 -27.16 -20.43 7.36
N ARG A 193 -26.80 -19.82 8.49
CA ARG A 193 -25.54 -20.07 9.22
C ARG A 193 -25.33 -21.53 9.60
N HIS A 194 -26.38 -22.21 10.07
CA HIS A 194 -26.27 -23.59 10.55
C HIS A 194 -25.88 -24.60 9.45
N ARG A 195 -26.02 -24.20 8.18
CA ARG A 195 -25.61 -24.99 7.01
C ARG A 195 -24.15 -24.77 6.61
N ILE A 196 -23.44 -23.88 7.29
CA ILE A 196 -22.02 -23.59 7.05
C ILE A 196 -21.20 -24.42 8.02
N SER A 197 -20.11 -25.00 7.52
CA SER A 197 -19.12 -25.67 8.36
C SER A 197 -18.68 -24.76 9.52
N PRO A 198 -18.54 -25.28 10.75
CA PRO A 198 -18.00 -24.49 11.86
C PRO A 198 -16.54 -24.08 11.60
N ASN A 199 -15.82 -24.82 10.76
CA ASN A 199 -14.42 -24.58 10.46
C ASN A 199 -14.29 -23.64 9.27
N CYS A 200 -13.59 -22.54 9.48
CA CYS A 200 -13.24 -21.61 8.42
C CYS A 200 -12.12 -22.20 7.56
N ASP A 201 -12.38 -22.28 6.27
CA ASP A 201 -11.43 -22.69 5.25
C ASP A 201 -10.68 -21.51 4.64
N LEU A 202 -10.81 -20.30 5.20
CA LEU A 202 -10.24 -19.04 4.69
C LEU A 202 -10.71 -18.61 3.28
N SER A 203 -11.68 -19.31 2.65
CA SER A 203 -12.14 -19.14 1.25
C SER A 203 -11.10 -19.54 0.21
N THR A 204 -11.48 -20.36 -0.79
CA THR A 204 -10.63 -20.85 -1.89
C THR A 204 -9.92 -19.74 -2.68
N THR A 205 -10.57 -18.57 -2.88
CA THR A 205 -9.97 -17.42 -3.59
C THR A 205 -8.83 -16.77 -2.79
N ILE A 206 -8.95 -16.70 -1.47
CA ILE A 206 -7.87 -16.24 -0.56
C ILE A 206 -6.89 -17.41 -0.30
N CYS A 207 -7.34 -18.66 -0.49
CA CYS A 207 -6.61 -19.90 -0.26
C CYS A 207 -5.79 -20.45 -1.42
N ASN A 208 -5.82 -19.92 -2.64
CA ASN A 208 -4.81 -20.31 -3.64
C ASN A 208 -3.36 -20.04 -3.16
N PHE A 209 -3.22 -19.14 -2.18
CA PHE A 209 -1.98 -18.87 -1.43
C PHE A 209 -1.89 -19.58 -0.07
N SER A 210 -2.94 -20.32 0.33
CA SER A 210 -2.96 -21.04 1.60
C SER A 210 -3.21 -22.56 1.56
N ARG A 211 -3.60 -23.15 0.42
CA ARG A 211 -3.80 -24.60 0.27
C ARG A 211 -3.79 -25.01 -1.20
N LYS A 212 -3.17 -26.14 -1.52
CA LYS A 212 -3.56 -26.97 -2.68
C LYS A 212 -4.48 -28.10 -2.20
N HIS A 213 -5.48 -28.42 -3.02
CA HIS A 213 -6.37 -29.57 -2.85
C HIS A 213 -5.59 -30.89 -2.91
N SER A 214 -5.81 -31.76 -1.93
CA SER A 214 -5.65 -33.21 -2.12
C SER A 214 -7.03 -33.81 -2.41
N SER A 215 -7.27 -34.11 -3.68
CA SER A 215 -8.22 -35.17 -4.04
C SER A 215 -7.54 -36.51 -3.78
N GLY A 216 -8.17 -37.40 -3.02
CA GLY A 216 -7.72 -38.80 -2.91
C GLY A 216 -8.03 -39.47 -1.58
N ASN A 217 -8.88 -40.49 -1.62
CA ASN A 217 -9.17 -41.47 -0.57
C ASN A 217 -7.90 -42.10 0.05
N SER A 218 -7.92 -42.36 1.36
CA SER A 218 -7.87 -43.73 1.92
C SER A 218 -7.62 -43.73 3.44
N GLU A 219 -8.06 -44.83 4.06
CA GLU A 219 -8.17 -45.11 5.49
C GLU A 219 -6.85 -45.32 6.26
N LEU A 220 -6.99 -45.33 7.61
CA LEU A 220 -6.20 -46.05 8.64
C LEU A 220 -4.75 -45.60 8.93
N GLU A 221 -4.46 -45.18 10.18
CA GLU A 221 -3.79 -46.03 11.19
C GLU A 221 -3.56 -45.32 12.54
N LYS A 222 -3.36 -46.13 13.60
CA LYS A 222 -3.46 -45.82 15.03
C LYS A 222 -2.11 -45.55 15.71
N LYS A 223 -2.15 -44.64 16.70
CA LYS A 223 -1.41 -44.56 18.00
C LYS A 223 0.14 -44.65 18.05
N LYS A 224 0.77 -43.71 18.78
CA LYS A 224 1.58 -43.97 19.99
C LYS A 224 1.94 -42.69 20.78
N HIS A 225 1.91 -42.82 22.10
CA HIS A 225 2.33 -41.83 23.11
C HIS A 225 3.86 -41.81 23.27
N PHE A 226 4.47 -40.62 23.42
CA PHE A 226 5.51 -40.38 24.44
C PHE A 226 5.71 -38.88 24.72
N SER A 227 5.92 -38.58 26.01
CA SER A 227 6.16 -37.25 26.59
C SER A 227 7.57 -36.71 26.27
N GLN A 228 7.74 -35.39 26.15
CA GLN A 228 8.59 -34.59 27.03
C GLN A 228 8.61 -33.10 26.67
N ARG A 229 8.74 -32.28 27.73
CA ARG A 229 8.79 -30.83 27.76
C ARG A 229 9.90 -30.25 26.89
N GLY A 230 9.49 -29.55 25.84
CA GLY A 230 10.22 -28.46 25.21
C GLY A 230 9.16 -27.60 24.53
N LYS A 231 9.09 -26.30 24.82
CA LYS A 231 8.09 -25.38 24.24
C LYS A 231 8.38 -25.17 22.75
N ASN A 232 8.01 -26.16 21.95
CA ASN A 232 8.07 -26.17 20.51
C ASN A 232 6.77 -25.61 19.94
N ILE A 233 6.88 -24.58 19.11
CA ILE A 233 5.83 -24.18 18.17
C ILE A 233 5.82 -25.23 17.06
N HIS A 234 5.21 -26.39 17.30
CA HIS A 234 4.98 -27.37 16.25
C HIS A 234 3.61 -28.04 16.42
N ASN A 235 2.91 -28.11 15.29
CA ASN A 235 1.68 -28.87 14.97
C ASN A 235 0.43 -28.03 14.70
N LEU A 236 0.47 -27.23 13.63
CA LEU A 236 -0.63 -27.19 12.65
C LEU A 236 -0.50 -28.46 11.78
N SER A 237 -0.70 -29.65 12.36
CA SER A 237 -0.32 -30.89 11.67
C SER A 237 -1.39 -31.39 10.70
N ASP A 238 -0.89 -31.72 9.50
CA ASP A 238 -1.30 -32.81 8.60
C ASP A 238 -1.80 -32.39 7.20
N ASN A 239 -2.04 -31.09 6.93
CA ASN A 239 -2.45 -30.64 5.58
C ASN A 239 -1.83 -29.29 5.13
N LEU A 240 -0.68 -28.90 5.68
CA LEU A 240 0.05 -27.66 5.35
C LEU A 240 1.38 -27.90 4.65
N HIS A 241 1.60 -29.09 4.09
CA HIS A 241 2.68 -29.29 3.14
C HIS A 241 2.37 -28.42 1.90
N SER A 242 3.04 -27.27 1.79
CA SER A 242 2.94 -26.23 0.73
C SER A 242 2.12 -24.95 1.02
N TRP A 243 2.25 -24.34 2.21
CA TRP A 243 1.72 -22.98 2.41
C TRP A 243 2.48 -21.96 1.53
N SER A 244 1.77 -21.01 0.89
CA SER A 244 2.39 -20.00 0.02
C SER A 244 1.95 -18.56 0.35
N PRO A 245 2.34 -17.98 1.50
CA PRO A 245 1.79 -16.72 1.97
C PRO A 245 2.05 -15.53 1.04
N VAL A 246 1.04 -14.66 0.93
CA VAL A 246 1.20 -13.28 0.47
C VAL A 246 1.54 -12.39 1.67
N VAL A 247 2.55 -11.55 1.50
CA VAL A 247 2.97 -10.51 2.46
C VAL A 247 2.84 -9.17 1.80
N VAL A 248 2.14 -8.24 2.43
CA VAL A 248 1.88 -6.91 1.88
C VAL A 248 2.72 -5.90 2.63
N PHE A 249 3.59 -5.20 1.92
CA PHE A 249 4.29 -4.02 2.41
C PHE A 249 3.69 -2.79 1.78
N ALA A 250 3.28 -1.82 2.58
CA ALA A 250 2.86 -0.52 2.10
C ALA A 250 3.37 0.56 3.05
N ASN A 251 3.84 1.68 2.51
CA ASN A 251 4.05 2.87 3.31
C ASN A 251 2.74 3.66 3.30
N ARG A 252 2.15 3.92 4.47
CA ARG A 252 0.86 4.61 4.60
C ARG A 252 0.80 6.00 3.94
N PHE A 253 1.96 6.64 3.72
CA PHE A 253 2.05 7.97 3.10
C PHE A 253 2.28 7.91 1.56
N SER A 254 2.51 6.72 0.99
CA SER A 254 2.64 6.54 -0.46
C SER A 254 1.35 6.91 -1.21
N GLY A 255 1.48 7.35 -2.46
CA GLY A 255 0.33 7.71 -3.31
C GLY A 255 -0.55 8.81 -2.72
N SER A 256 0.06 9.80 -2.04
CA SER A 256 -0.70 10.88 -1.39
C SER A 256 -1.65 10.39 -0.29
N GLY A 257 -1.32 9.26 0.36
CA GLY A 257 -2.14 8.64 1.41
C GLY A 257 -2.87 7.37 0.97
N GLU A 258 -2.88 7.03 -0.33
CA GLU A 258 -3.49 5.78 -0.84
C GLU A 258 -2.89 4.52 -0.21
N GLY A 259 -1.63 4.56 0.24
CA GLY A 259 -1.00 3.44 0.94
C GLY A 259 -1.75 2.99 2.20
N TYR A 260 -2.43 3.92 2.89
CA TYR A 260 -3.28 3.58 4.03
C TYR A 260 -4.50 2.75 3.61
N LEU A 261 -5.13 3.05 2.47
CA LEU A 261 -6.27 2.29 1.94
C LEU A 261 -5.86 0.85 1.59
N VAL A 262 -4.64 0.67 1.05
CA VAL A 262 -4.06 -0.65 0.80
C VAL A 262 -3.90 -1.42 2.10
N LEU A 263 -3.28 -0.81 3.12
CA LEU A 263 -3.13 -1.45 4.44
C LEU A 263 -4.49 -1.87 5.00
N LYS A 264 -5.49 -0.98 4.98
CA LYS A 264 -6.85 -1.26 5.46
C LYS A 264 -7.50 -2.42 4.70
N ALA A 265 -7.46 -2.41 3.37
CA ALA A 265 -8.08 -3.43 2.53
C ALA A 265 -7.42 -4.81 2.74
N PHE A 266 -6.10 -4.89 2.77
CA PHE A 266 -5.41 -6.16 2.96
C PHE A 266 -5.50 -6.69 4.40
N ARG A 267 -5.53 -5.81 5.41
CA ARG A 267 -5.81 -6.18 6.82
C ARG A 267 -7.18 -6.82 6.98
N ARG A 268 -8.16 -6.42 6.15
CA ARG A 268 -9.50 -7.01 6.15
C ARG A 268 -9.50 -8.45 5.67
N VAL A 269 -8.67 -8.81 4.69
CA VAL A 269 -8.72 -10.15 4.04
C VAL A 269 -7.58 -11.08 4.47
N LEU A 270 -6.42 -10.57 4.86
CA LEU A 270 -5.27 -11.37 5.33
C LEU A 270 -5.16 -11.39 6.86
N ASN A 271 -4.23 -12.21 7.38
CA ASN A 271 -3.83 -12.10 8.77
C ASN A 271 -3.05 -10.78 8.97
N PRO A 272 -3.29 -10.01 10.05
CA PRO A 272 -2.57 -8.77 10.31
C PRO A 272 -1.04 -8.89 10.28
N ILE A 273 -0.47 -10.05 10.64
CA ILE A 273 0.99 -10.27 10.57
C ILE A 273 1.54 -10.25 9.14
N GLN A 274 0.68 -10.51 8.15
CA GLN A 274 1.05 -10.48 6.73
C GLN A 274 1.00 -9.06 6.15
N VAL A 275 0.51 -8.06 6.88
CA VAL A 275 0.30 -6.70 6.35
C VAL A 275 1.14 -5.68 7.13
N CYS A 276 2.29 -5.35 6.57
CA CYS A 276 3.33 -4.55 7.21
C CYS A 276 3.27 -3.08 6.73
N ASP A 277 3.18 -2.16 7.70
CA ASP A 277 3.28 -0.73 7.44
C ASP A 277 4.74 -0.28 7.48
N LEU A 278 5.29 0.03 6.31
CA LEU A 278 6.68 0.45 6.13
C LEU A 278 6.99 1.82 6.75
N SER A 279 5.98 2.62 7.11
CA SER A 279 6.21 3.86 7.84
C SER A 279 6.50 3.63 9.33
N ARG A 280 6.34 2.38 9.80
CA ARG A 280 6.44 2.01 11.23
C ARG A 280 7.54 0.99 11.50
N GLN A 281 7.85 0.13 10.53
CA GLN A 281 8.85 -0.92 10.67
C GLN A 281 9.60 -1.13 9.36
N SER A 282 10.83 -1.63 9.46
CA SER A 282 11.60 -2.01 8.27
C SER A 282 11.01 -3.28 7.62
N PRO A 283 11.16 -3.45 6.30
CA PRO A 283 10.72 -4.67 5.61
C PRO A 283 11.42 -5.92 6.17
N LYS A 284 12.70 -5.78 6.55
CA LYS A 284 13.54 -6.87 7.06
C LYS A 284 12.90 -7.59 8.26
N LEU A 285 12.40 -6.83 9.23
CA LEU A 285 11.77 -7.40 10.42
C LEU A 285 10.55 -8.27 10.07
N GLY A 286 9.69 -7.79 9.16
CA GLY A 286 8.52 -8.54 8.70
C GLY A 286 8.90 -9.83 7.95
N LEU A 287 9.91 -9.74 7.08
CA LEU A 287 10.43 -10.88 6.31
C LEU A 287 11.08 -11.93 7.21
N GLU A 288 11.91 -11.53 8.18
CA GLU A 288 12.57 -12.45 9.13
C GLU A 288 11.56 -13.22 9.99
N LEU A 289 10.49 -12.56 10.45
CA LEU A 289 9.44 -13.21 11.23
C LEU A 289 8.76 -14.34 10.43
N LEU A 290 8.46 -14.08 9.16
CA LEU A 290 7.81 -15.07 8.29
C LEU A 290 8.81 -16.15 7.84
N ASN A 291 10.08 -15.81 7.62
CA ASN A 291 11.10 -16.79 7.26
C ASN A 291 11.31 -17.87 8.35
N LYS A 292 10.98 -17.57 9.62
CA LYS A 292 11.03 -18.56 10.71
C LYS A 292 9.95 -19.65 10.63
N ILE A 293 8.92 -19.49 9.79
CA ILE A 293 7.85 -20.47 9.64
C ILE A 293 8.32 -21.60 8.72
N LYS A 294 8.36 -22.84 9.24
CA LYS A 294 8.91 -24.00 8.53
C LYS A 294 8.03 -24.48 7.38
N ASP A 295 6.71 -24.35 7.50
CA ASP A 295 5.73 -24.90 6.54
C ASP A 295 5.52 -24.04 5.28
N ILE A 296 6.25 -22.91 5.16
CA ILE A 296 6.23 -22.07 3.96
C ILE A 296 7.04 -22.73 2.85
N SER A 297 6.37 -22.98 1.73
CA SER A 297 6.98 -23.47 0.49
C SER A 297 7.44 -22.33 -0.43
N LYS A 298 6.60 -21.32 -0.64
CA LYS A 298 6.89 -20.15 -1.48
C LYS A 298 6.33 -18.89 -0.83
N MET A 299 7.00 -17.76 -0.94
CA MET A 299 6.48 -16.48 -0.43
C MET A 299 6.29 -15.50 -1.58
N VAL A 300 5.15 -14.82 -1.61
CA VAL A 300 4.91 -13.70 -2.51
C VAL A 300 4.83 -12.42 -1.69
N VAL A 301 5.58 -11.41 -2.08
CA VAL A 301 5.62 -10.11 -1.43
C VAL A 301 4.98 -9.08 -2.36
N LEU A 302 3.84 -8.53 -1.98
CA LEU A 302 3.21 -7.41 -2.66
C LEU A 302 3.72 -6.10 -2.04
N VAL A 303 4.34 -5.24 -2.85
CA VAL A 303 4.83 -3.92 -2.40
C VAL A 303 3.97 -2.82 -3.00
N ALA A 304 3.23 -2.12 -2.15
CA ALA A 304 2.44 -0.96 -2.53
C ALA A 304 3.21 0.33 -2.28
N GLY A 305 3.68 0.95 -3.37
CA GLY A 305 4.57 2.11 -3.30
C GLY A 305 5.05 2.56 -4.68
N GLY A 306 6.06 3.42 -4.70
CA GLY A 306 6.82 3.74 -5.92
C GLY A 306 8.12 2.93 -5.99
N ASP A 307 8.91 3.16 -7.03
CA ASP A 307 10.15 2.41 -7.32
C ASP A 307 11.14 2.38 -6.14
N GLY A 308 11.28 3.49 -5.39
CA GLY A 308 12.13 3.54 -4.20
C GLY A 308 11.66 2.63 -3.06
N THR A 309 10.35 2.46 -2.87
CA THR A 309 9.79 1.54 -1.86
C THR A 309 10.04 0.09 -2.27
N VAL A 310 9.87 -0.23 -3.56
CA VAL A 310 10.16 -1.56 -4.11
C VAL A 310 11.64 -1.90 -3.95
N GLY A 311 12.53 -0.96 -4.28
CA GLY A 311 13.98 -1.12 -4.11
C GLY A 311 14.41 -1.34 -2.66
N TRP A 312 13.76 -0.67 -1.70
CA TRP A 312 14.00 -0.92 -0.28
C TRP A 312 13.65 -2.35 0.13
N VAL A 313 12.51 -2.87 -0.33
CA VAL A 313 12.09 -4.26 -0.06
C VAL A 313 13.04 -5.26 -0.73
N PHE A 314 13.44 -5.05 -1.98
CA PHE A 314 14.44 -5.92 -2.63
C PHE A 314 15.75 -5.99 -1.84
N SER A 315 16.21 -4.84 -1.34
CA SER A 315 17.45 -4.77 -0.56
C SER A 315 17.31 -5.54 0.76
N ALA A 316 16.17 -5.41 1.43
CA ALA A 316 15.88 -6.17 2.65
C ALA A 316 15.78 -7.68 2.39
N ILE A 317 15.25 -8.12 1.24
CA ILE A 317 15.23 -9.54 0.86
C ILE A 317 16.65 -10.08 0.68
N GLU A 318 17.56 -9.31 0.07
CA GLU A 318 18.97 -9.73 -0.13
C GLU A 318 19.78 -9.81 1.16
N GLU A 319 19.43 -9.02 2.17
CA GLU A 319 20.11 -9.05 3.47
C GLU A 319 19.74 -10.28 4.32
N ILE A 320 18.71 -11.03 3.93
CA ILE A 320 18.22 -12.19 4.67
C ILE A 320 18.75 -13.46 4.01
N SER A 321 19.26 -14.39 4.82
CA SER A 321 19.57 -15.74 4.36
C SER A 321 18.27 -16.53 4.21
N TRP A 322 17.97 -16.94 2.98
CA TRP A 322 16.79 -17.72 2.64
C TRP A 322 17.17 -19.19 2.48
N PRO A 323 16.37 -20.13 3.02
CA PRO A 323 16.48 -21.52 2.64
C PRO A 323 16.31 -21.68 1.12
N GLU A 324 16.86 -22.78 0.58
CA GLU A 324 16.77 -23.08 -0.85
C GLU A 324 15.32 -23.04 -1.34
N ASN A 325 15.10 -22.45 -2.52
CA ASN A 325 13.79 -22.26 -3.15
C ASN A 325 12.75 -21.46 -2.34
N ARG A 326 13.14 -20.80 -1.23
CA ARG A 326 12.25 -19.99 -0.38
C ARG A 326 12.45 -18.49 -0.49
N ARG A 327 13.34 -18.02 -1.37
CA ARG A 327 13.49 -16.58 -1.64
C ARG A 327 12.16 -16.02 -2.19
N PRO A 328 11.61 -14.93 -1.62
CA PRO A 328 10.31 -14.44 -2.04
C PRO A 328 10.30 -13.89 -3.47
N THR A 329 9.19 -14.09 -4.17
CA THR A 329 8.88 -13.34 -5.40
C THR A 329 8.24 -12.00 -5.02
N VAL A 330 8.52 -10.93 -5.75
CA VAL A 330 7.97 -9.59 -5.47
C VAL A 330 7.01 -9.18 -6.57
N ALA A 331 5.88 -8.62 -6.18
CA ALA A 331 4.89 -7.97 -7.05
C ALA A 331 4.73 -6.51 -6.61
N VAL A 332 4.30 -5.65 -7.54
CA VAL A 332 4.20 -4.20 -7.31
C VAL A 332 2.74 -3.76 -7.40
N LEU A 333 2.29 -2.97 -6.43
CA LEU A 333 1.07 -2.17 -6.54
C LEU A 333 1.49 -0.70 -6.70
N PRO A 334 1.39 -0.12 -7.93
CA PRO A 334 1.99 1.16 -8.26
C PRO A 334 1.26 2.35 -7.62
N LEU A 335 1.76 2.83 -6.49
CA LEU A 335 1.27 4.04 -5.81
C LEU A 335 2.16 5.26 -6.08
N GLY A 336 3.30 5.10 -6.75
CA GLY A 336 4.22 6.17 -7.11
C GLY A 336 3.77 7.01 -8.31
N THR A 337 4.63 7.92 -8.77
CA THR A 337 4.33 8.79 -9.93
C THR A 337 5.01 8.32 -11.22
N GLY A 338 6.23 7.76 -11.14
CA GLY A 338 6.97 7.18 -12.27
C GLY A 338 6.56 5.74 -12.57
N ASN A 339 6.69 4.86 -11.56
CA ASN A 339 6.27 3.45 -11.60
C ASN A 339 6.82 2.68 -12.80
N ASP A 340 8.02 3.04 -13.24
CA ASP A 340 8.66 2.48 -14.43
C ASP A 340 8.86 0.96 -14.29
N LEU A 341 9.30 0.51 -13.12
CA LEU A 341 9.44 -0.93 -12.85
C LEU A 341 8.09 -1.66 -12.91
N SER A 342 7.03 -1.04 -12.40
CA SER A 342 5.67 -1.62 -12.42
C SER A 342 5.15 -1.78 -13.86
N ARG A 343 5.42 -0.80 -14.72
CA ARG A 343 5.05 -0.84 -16.15
C ARG A 343 5.73 -2.01 -16.85
N VAL A 344 7.03 -2.18 -16.63
CA VAL A 344 7.83 -3.24 -17.24
C VAL A 344 7.42 -4.63 -16.76
N LEU A 345 7.13 -4.76 -15.46
CA LEU A 345 6.67 -6.03 -14.87
C LEU A 345 5.18 -6.34 -15.16
N GLY A 346 4.47 -5.49 -15.90
CA GLY A 346 3.07 -5.72 -16.29
C GLY A 346 2.04 -5.42 -15.21
N TRP A 347 2.42 -4.76 -14.11
CA TRP A 347 1.49 -4.36 -13.03
C TRP A 347 0.78 -3.02 -13.30
N GLY A 348 1.02 -2.44 -14.48
CA GLY A 348 0.44 -1.18 -14.89
C GLY A 348 1.15 0.03 -14.28
N ASP A 349 0.56 1.20 -14.45
CA ASP A 349 1.26 2.45 -14.21
C ASP A 349 0.80 3.25 -13.00
N GLY A 350 -0.23 2.76 -12.33
CA GLY A 350 -0.86 3.43 -11.24
C GLY A 350 -2.06 2.66 -10.74
N HIS A 351 -2.32 2.77 -9.45
CA HIS A 351 -3.56 2.29 -8.85
C HIS A 351 -4.28 3.47 -8.20
N SER A 352 -5.52 3.75 -8.59
CA SER A 352 -6.37 4.79 -7.99
C SER A 352 -7.72 4.23 -7.59
N GLY A 353 -8.31 4.80 -6.54
CA GLY A 353 -9.67 4.48 -6.13
C GLY A 353 -9.74 3.35 -5.11
N ILE A 354 -10.80 2.54 -5.21
CA ILE A 354 -11.10 1.48 -4.25
C ILE A 354 -10.11 0.32 -4.45
N VAL A 355 -9.44 -0.08 -3.36
CA VAL A 355 -8.50 -1.21 -3.36
C VAL A 355 -9.28 -2.52 -3.32
N ASP A 356 -9.39 -3.21 -4.45
CA ASP A 356 -9.92 -4.58 -4.53
C ASP A 356 -8.86 -5.60 -4.13
N ALA A 357 -8.70 -5.82 -2.82
CA ALA A 357 -7.72 -6.77 -2.30
C ALA A 357 -7.98 -8.21 -2.79
N ALA A 358 -9.24 -8.62 -3.02
CA ALA A 358 -9.55 -9.96 -3.48
C ALA A 358 -9.14 -10.15 -4.95
N GLY A 359 -9.46 -9.19 -5.82
CA GLY A 359 -9.02 -9.19 -7.21
C GLY A 359 -7.50 -9.14 -7.36
N ILE A 360 -6.81 -8.33 -6.55
CA ILE A 360 -5.34 -8.28 -6.55
C ILE A 360 -4.74 -9.62 -6.10
N LEU A 361 -5.29 -10.27 -5.07
CA LEU A 361 -4.85 -11.62 -4.68
C LEU A 361 -5.10 -12.61 -5.82
N GLN A 362 -6.22 -12.54 -6.53
CA GLN A 362 -6.45 -13.40 -7.69
C GLN A 362 -5.41 -13.18 -8.80
N GLN A 363 -5.10 -11.92 -9.13
CA GLN A 363 -4.05 -11.57 -10.10
C GLN A 363 -2.69 -12.12 -9.70
N LEU A 364 -2.31 -11.98 -8.42
CA LEU A 364 -1.07 -12.55 -7.90
C LEU A 364 -1.01 -14.07 -8.10
N SER A 365 -2.14 -14.78 -7.96
CA SER A 365 -2.18 -16.24 -8.08
C SER A 365 -1.95 -16.74 -9.50
N GLN A 366 -2.20 -15.87 -10.49
CA GLN A 366 -2.02 -16.13 -11.92
C GLN A 366 -0.73 -15.52 -12.47
N ALA A 367 -0.04 -14.71 -11.68
CA ALA A 367 1.17 -14.01 -12.10
C ALA A 367 2.34 -14.99 -12.32
N THR A 368 3.10 -14.74 -13.37
CA THR A 368 4.31 -15.52 -13.68
C THR A 368 5.54 -14.79 -13.16
N PRO A 369 6.38 -15.43 -12.32
CA PRO A 369 7.64 -14.84 -11.87
C PRO A 369 8.60 -14.64 -13.04
N VAL A 370 9.26 -13.48 -13.07
CA VAL A 370 10.37 -13.17 -13.97
C VAL A 370 11.62 -12.85 -13.15
N LYS A 371 12.79 -13.01 -13.76
CA LYS A 371 14.04 -12.54 -13.16
C LYS A 371 14.19 -11.04 -13.43
N LEU A 372 14.98 -10.39 -12.58
CA LEU A 372 15.33 -8.98 -12.71
C LEU A 372 16.77 -8.82 -12.26
N ASP A 373 17.60 -8.32 -13.13
CA ASP A 373 18.97 -7.94 -12.83
C ASP A 373 18.99 -6.71 -11.95
N ARG A 374 19.95 -6.68 -11.03
CA ARG A 374 20.13 -5.58 -10.08
C ARG A 374 21.59 -5.25 -9.99
N TRP A 375 21.91 -3.99 -10.16
CA TRP A 375 23.28 -3.54 -10.37
C TRP A 375 23.82 -2.81 -9.17
N LEU A 376 25.09 -3.06 -8.85
CA LEU A 376 25.83 -2.30 -7.85
C LEU A 376 26.57 -1.16 -8.53
N VAL A 377 26.20 0.08 -8.22
CA VAL A 377 26.84 1.28 -8.72
C VAL A 377 27.83 1.78 -7.68
N SER A 378 29.12 1.80 -8.03
CA SER A 378 30.18 2.36 -7.19
C SER A 378 30.50 3.79 -7.63
N VAL A 379 30.36 4.75 -6.72
CA VAL A 379 30.74 6.14 -6.93
C VAL A 379 31.94 6.47 -6.07
N THR A 380 33.01 6.94 -6.71
CA THR A 380 34.25 7.32 -6.02
C THR A 380 34.44 8.83 -6.13
N SER A 381 34.66 9.52 -5.00
CA SER A 381 34.80 10.98 -4.97
C SER A 381 35.91 11.44 -4.02
N PRO A 382 36.56 12.60 -4.26
CA PRO A 382 37.55 13.15 -3.33
C PRO A 382 36.92 13.53 -1.98
N THR A 383 37.55 13.18 -0.86
CA THR A 383 37.04 13.56 0.47
C THR A 383 37.32 15.05 0.73
N LYS A 384 36.28 15.87 0.99
CA LYS A 384 36.40 17.32 1.23
C LYS A 384 36.97 17.73 2.62
N LEU A 385 37.49 16.81 3.43
CA LEU A 385 38.02 17.13 4.76
C LEU A 385 39.51 16.80 4.87
N GLY A 386 40.34 17.86 4.87
CA GLY A 386 41.73 17.81 5.32
C GLY A 386 42.54 18.99 4.81
N LEU A 387 42.87 19.94 5.70
CA LEU A 387 43.94 20.91 5.48
C LEU A 387 45.24 20.18 5.07
N PRO A 388 46.02 20.73 4.13
CA PRO A 388 47.09 20.00 3.46
C PRO A 388 48.31 19.92 4.37
N LEU A 389 48.35 18.92 5.27
CA LEU A 389 49.60 18.62 5.97
C LEU A 389 50.30 17.35 5.48
N ASN A 390 49.64 16.40 4.80
CA ASN A 390 50.32 15.21 4.27
C ASN A 390 49.71 14.69 2.94
N LYS A 391 50.58 14.52 1.93
CA LYS A 391 50.34 14.34 0.49
C LYS A 391 49.66 13.03 0.04
N ARG A 392 48.46 12.68 0.52
CA ARG A 392 47.60 11.68 -0.17
C ARG A 392 46.14 12.13 -0.20
N MET A 393 45.63 12.41 -1.39
CA MET A 393 44.20 12.62 -1.64
C MET A 393 43.46 11.35 -1.22
N LYS A 394 42.63 11.46 -0.18
CA LYS A 394 41.75 10.38 0.26
C LYS A 394 40.51 10.39 -0.61
N TRP A 395 40.12 9.22 -1.12
CA TRP A 395 38.90 9.03 -1.90
C TRP A 395 37.86 8.33 -1.04
N SER A 396 36.61 8.79 -1.09
CA SER A 396 35.46 8.08 -0.55
C SER A 396 34.82 7.23 -1.64
N LYS A 397 34.46 5.99 -1.30
CA LYS A 397 33.68 5.09 -2.16
C LYS A 397 32.28 4.96 -1.56
N SER A 398 31.26 5.19 -2.36
CA SER A 398 29.84 4.99 -2.02
C SER A 398 29.24 3.96 -2.96
N GLU A 399 28.43 3.05 -2.44
CA GLU A 399 27.81 1.99 -3.23
C GLU A 399 26.29 2.10 -3.19
N TYR A 400 25.66 1.98 -4.35
CA TYR A 400 24.21 2.11 -4.53
C TYR A 400 23.67 0.90 -5.30
N LYS A 401 22.45 0.47 -4.99
CA LYS A 401 21.75 -0.57 -5.76
C LYS A 401 20.81 0.08 -6.78
N MET A 402 21.00 -0.24 -8.05
CA MET A 402 20.19 0.23 -9.17
C MET A 402 19.26 -0.87 -9.66
N ASN A 403 17.96 -0.56 -9.75
CA ASN A 403 16.94 -1.48 -10.27
C ASN A 403 16.41 -1.05 -11.64
N ASN A 404 16.36 0.26 -11.90
CA ASN A 404 15.73 0.79 -13.11
C ASN A 404 16.77 1.43 -14.02
N TYR A 405 17.35 2.54 -13.56
CA TYR A 405 18.30 3.31 -14.34
C TYR A 405 19.09 4.29 -13.46
N LEU A 406 20.20 4.78 -14.02
CA LEU A 406 21.07 5.82 -13.48
C LEU A 406 21.23 6.90 -14.56
N SER A 407 21.25 8.16 -14.17
CA SER A 407 21.44 9.28 -15.09
C SER A 407 22.49 10.26 -14.57
N VAL A 408 23.27 10.84 -15.48
CA VAL A 408 24.19 11.96 -15.23
C VAL A 408 23.81 13.11 -16.17
N GLY A 409 23.78 14.35 -15.67
CA GLY A 409 23.45 15.53 -16.46
C GLY A 409 22.01 16.00 -16.30
N VAL A 410 21.41 16.46 -17.39
CA VAL A 410 20.14 17.21 -17.38
C VAL A 410 18.95 16.44 -16.75
N ASP A 411 18.85 15.13 -16.96
CA ASP A 411 17.81 14.30 -16.31
C ASP A 411 17.95 14.26 -14.78
N ALA A 412 19.19 14.08 -14.29
CA ALA A 412 19.50 14.08 -12.87
C ALA A 412 19.22 15.46 -12.24
N LEU A 413 19.52 16.54 -12.97
CA LEU A 413 19.24 17.91 -12.52
C LEU A 413 17.75 18.17 -12.39
N VAL A 414 16.96 17.85 -13.41
CA VAL A 414 15.49 17.98 -13.39
C VAL A 414 14.90 17.17 -12.23
N THR A 415 15.38 15.94 -12.04
CA THR A 415 14.94 15.06 -10.95
C THR A 415 15.29 15.62 -9.57
N LEU A 416 16.49 16.20 -9.41
CA LEU A 416 16.93 16.85 -8.16
C LEU A 416 16.08 18.09 -7.85
N ASN A 417 15.85 18.93 -8.85
CA ASN A 417 15.01 20.12 -8.73
C ASN A 417 13.57 19.75 -8.33
N PHE A 418 13.00 18.72 -8.97
CA PHE A 418 11.70 18.17 -8.60
C PHE A 418 11.67 17.65 -7.16
N HIS A 419 12.68 16.88 -6.75
CA HIS A 419 12.77 16.33 -5.39
C HIS A 419 12.78 17.43 -4.33
N ASN A 420 13.67 18.41 -4.47
CA ASN A 420 13.80 19.54 -3.54
C ASN A 420 12.49 20.32 -3.41
N ARG A 421 11.75 20.51 -4.51
CA ARG A 421 10.48 21.25 -4.51
C ARG A 421 9.30 20.42 -4.02
N ARG A 422 9.27 19.11 -4.27
CA ARG A 422 8.26 18.22 -3.72
C ARG A 422 8.21 18.29 -2.19
N HIS A 423 9.37 18.43 -1.54
CA HIS A 423 9.44 18.61 -0.08
C HIS A 423 8.95 19.97 0.39
N SER A 424 8.92 20.99 -0.47
CA SER A 424 8.42 22.33 -0.14
C SER A 424 6.90 22.50 -0.26
N LEU A 425 6.20 21.55 -0.91
CA LEU A 425 4.75 21.60 -1.08
C LEU A 425 4.03 20.79 0.01
N PRO A 426 2.91 21.29 0.56
CA PRO A 426 2.05 20.50 1.44
C PRO A 426 1.67 19.17 0.79
N ARG A 427 1.81 18.05 1.51
CA ARG A 427 1.56 16.69 0.98
C ARG A 427 0.18 16.52 0.34
N VAL A 428 -0.81 17.29 0.78
CA VAL A 428 -2.19 17.27 0.27
C VAL A 428 -2.30 17.82 -1.15
N LEU A 429 -1.37 18.67 -1.57
CA LEU A 429 -1.22 19.15 -2.95
C LEU A 429 -0.35 18.21 -3.81
N SER A 430 0.32 17.23 -3.21
CA SER A 430 1.22 16.28 -3.89
C SER A 430 0.47 15.08 -4.48
N GLY A 431 -0.57 15.34 -5.27
CA GLY A 431 -1.23 14.30 -6.08
C GLY A 431 -0.33 13.79 -7.21
N ARG A 432 -0.58 12.58 -7.74
CA ARG A 432 0.18 12.07 -8.90
C ARG A 432 0.11 13.00 -10.11
N PHE A 433 -1.07 13.57 -10.38
CA PHE A 433 -1.24 14.59 -11.41
C PHE A 433 -0.38 15.84 -11.16
N MET A 434 -0.43 16.39 -9.94
CA MET A 434 0.38 17.56 -9.56
C MET A 434 1.88 17.27 -9.59
N ASN A 435 2.29 16.06 -9.22
CA ASN A 435 3.70 15.65 -9.31
C ASN A 435 4.15 15.57 -10.78
N LYS A 436 3.33 15.01 -11.68
CA LYS A 436 3.62 15.02 -13.12
C LYS A 436 3.67 16.44 -13.68
N PHE A 437 2.74 17.30 -13.26
CA PHE A 437 2.71 18.71 -13.67
C PHE A 437 3.95 19.48 -13.20
N LEU A 438 4.34 19.33 -11.93
CA LEU A 438 5.55 19.95 -11.40
C LEU A 438 6.78 19.50 -12.19
N PHE A 439 6.93 18.18 -12.40
CA PHE A 439 8.03 17.64 -13.20
C PHE A 439 8.09 18.28 -14.59
N PHE A 440 6.94 18.43 -15.26
CA PHE A 440 6.84 19.13 -16.55
C PHE A 440 7.30 20.60 -16.44
N THR A 441 6.79 21.37 -15.47
CA THR A 441 7.13 22.80 -15.32
C THR A 441 8.60 23.05 -14.99
N TYR A 442 9.24 22.17 -14.21
CA TYR A 442 10.67 22.31 -13.92
C TYR A 442 11.54 21.80 -15.07
N GLY A 443 11.09 20.77 -15.80
CA GLY A 443 11.67 20.40 -17.08
C GLY A 443 11.75 21.62 -18.02
N THR A 444 10.68 22.42 -18.10
CA THR A 444 10.67 23.66 -18.91
C THR A 444 11.51 24.81 -18.34
N LYS A 445 11.76 24.86 -17.03
CA LYS A 445 12.63 25.88 -16.43
C LYS A 445 14.11 25.60 -16.74
N ASP A 446 14.51 24.34 -16.66
CA ASP A 446 15.89 23.93 -16.99
C ASP A 446 16.20 24.10 -18.50
N VAL A 447 15.20 24.09 -19.39
CA VAL A 447 15.34 24.50 -20.82
C VAL A 447 15.91 25.91 -20.94
N LEU A 448 15.55 26.82 -20.01
CA LEU A 448 15.99 28.22 -20.05
C LEU A 448 17.38 28.40 -19.42
N GLU A 449 17.73 27.61 -18.40
CA GLU A 449 18.98 27.77 -17.65
C GLU A 449 20.18 26.98 -18.26
N ARG A 450 19.93 25.92 -19.05
CA ARG A 450 20.94 25.08 -19.76
C ARG A 450 22.20 24.75 -18.94
N MET A 451 22.04 24.47 -17.65
CA MET A 451 23.13 24.25 -16.69
C MET A 451 24.04 23.05 -17.01
N CYS A 452 23.56 22.09 -17.80
CA CYS A 452 24.32 20.90 -18.22
C CYS A 452 24.88 21.00 -19.64
N ARG A 453 24.91 22.20 -20.24
CA ARG A 453 25.49 22.41 -21.56
C ARG A 453 26.95 21.94 -21.59
N ASN A 454 27.33 21.30 -22.69
CA ASN A 454 28.67 20.76 -22.90
C ASN A 454 29.09 19.66 -21.91
N LEU A 455 28.15 18.85 -21.41
CA LEU A 455 28.48 17.75 -20.51
C LEU A 455 29.53 16.80 -21.11
N HIS A 456 29.47 16.56 -22.41
CA HIS A 456 30.43 15.74 -23.16
C HIS A 456 31.90 16.18 -23.03
N LEU A 457 32.17 17.45 -22.73
CA LEU A 457 33.53 17.96 -22.48
C LEU A 457 34.02 17.69 -21.04
N HIS A 458 33.12 17.31 -20.15
CA HIS A 458 33.39 17.15 -18.71
C HIS A 458 33.26 15.70 -18.23
N VAL A 459 32.84 14.79 -19.10
CA VAL A 459 32.59 13.38 -18.79
C VAL A 459 33.30 12.52 -19.82
N GLU A 460 34.04 11.53 -19.32
CA GLU A 460 34.53 10.42 -20.12
C GLU A 460 33.63 9.21 -19.88
N LEU A 461 33.16 8.58 -20.97
CA LEU A 461 32.35 7.36 -20.89
C LEU A 461 33.18 6.18 -21.41
N GLN A 462 33.26 5.13 -20.62
CA GLN A 462 33.83 3.85 -21.03
C GLN A 462 32.76 2.76 -20.87
N LEU A 463 32.56 1.95 -21.91
CA LEU A 463 31.65 0.79 -21.93
C LEU A 463 32.49 -0.45 -22.19
N ASP A 464 32.44 -1.44 -21.30
CA ASP A 464 33.26 -2.66 -21.38
C ASP A 464 34.75 -2.36 -21.64
N ASP A 465 35.30 -1.44 -20.84
CA ASP A 465 36.68 -0.93 -20.92
C ASP A 465 37.05 -0.23 -22.24
N LYS A 466 36.06 0.11 -23.08
CA LYS A 466 36.25 0.85 -24.33
C LYS A 466 35.74 2.28 -24.21
N PRO A 467 36.58 3.30 -24.48
CA PRO A 467 36.14 4.69 -24.48
C PRO A 467 35.13 4.93 -25.61
N VAL A 468 34.10 5.73 -25.29
CA VAL A 468 33.05 6.13 -26.22
C VAL A 468 33.17 7.64 -26.44
N GLU A 469 33.29 8.05 -27.71
CA GLU A 469 33.24 9.45 -28.08
C GLU A 469 31.82 9.98 -27.92
N LEU A 470 31.65 11.00 -27.06
CA LEU A 470 30.35 11.57 -26.75
C LEU A 470 30.04 12.72 -27.72
N PRO A 471 28.86 12.72 -28.40
CA PRO A 471 28.40 13.90 -29.14
C PRO A 471 28.05 15.03 -28.16
N GLU A 472 27.56 16.17 -28.67
CA GLU A 472 27.16 17.34 -27.85
C GLU A 472 25.94 17.06 -26.95
N LEU A 473 26.12 16.20 -25.95
CA LEU A 473 25.11 15.76 -25.01
C LEU A 473 25.09 16.67 -23.78
N GLU A 474 23.90 16.79 -23.20
CA GLU A 474 23.64 17.43 -21.90
C GLU A 474 23.30 16.37 -20.82
N GLY A 475 23.18 15.09 -21.19
CA GLY A 475 22.96 13.99 -20.26
C GLY A 475 23.31 12.61 -20.84
N VAL A 476 23.61 11.67 -19.94
CA VAL A 476 23.84 10.25 -20.22
C VAL A 476 22.99 9.43 -19.27
N VAL A 477 22.30 8.41 -19.79
CA VAL A 477 21.42 7.54 -19.01
C VAL A 477 21.80 6.07 -19.26
N VAL A 478 21.94 5.32 -18.18
CA VAL A 478 22.22 3.88 -18.16
C VAL A 478 20.96 3.16 -17.68
N LEU A 479 20.44 2.24 -18.48
CA LEU A 479 19.18 1.52 -18.29
C LEU A 479 19.44 0.06 -17.93
N ASN A 480 18.67 -0.43 -16.97
CA ASN A 480 18.50 -1.85 -16.64
C ASN A 480 17.10 -2.37 -17.01
N ILE A 481 16.17 -1.46 -17.31
CA ILE A 481 14.80 -1.81 -17.72
C ILE A 481 14.46 -1.06 -19.01
N PRO A 482 13.57 -1.60 -19.86
CA PRO A 482 13.23 -1.02 -21.16
C PRO A 482 12.34 0.22 -21.08
N CYS A 483 12.38 0.96 -19.96
CA CYS A 483 11.67 2.22 -19.82
C CYS A 483 12.39 3.21 -18.91
N TRP A 484 12.14 4.49 -19.15
CA TRP A 484 12.69 5.61 -18.39
C TRP A 484 11.68 6.75 -18.28
N GLY A 485 11.79 7.55 -17.23
CA GLY A 485 11.14 8.86 -17.17
C GLY A 485 9.62 8.83 -17.33
N ALA A 486 8.93 7.93 -16.63
CA ALA A 486 7.48 7.71 -16.68
C ALA A 486 6.97 7.00 -17.95
N GLY A 487 7.66 5.93 -18.34
CA GLY A 487 7.22 4.96 -19.35
C GLY A 487 7.77 5.20 -20.76
N VAL A 488 8.65 6.18 -20.96
CA VAL A 488 9.33 6.39 -22.25
C VAL A 488 10.18 5.16 -22.55
N LYS A 489 10.23 4.73 -23.82
CA LYS A 489 11.04 3.60 -24.29
C LYS A 489 12.13 4.07 -25.26
N PRO A 490 13.25 4.64 -24.77
CA PRO A 490 14.27 5.27 -25.63
C PRO A 490 14.78 4.36 -26.75
N TRP A 491 14.95 3.07 -26.47
CA TRP A 491 15.47 2.08 -27.40
C TRP A 491 14.57 1.86 -28.63
N GLN A 492 13.27 2.15 -28.50
CA GLN A 492 12.29 2.06 -29.59
C GLN A 492 12.20 3.36 -30.41
N MET A 493 12.82 4.44 -29.96
CA MET A 493 12.73 5.77 -30.58
C MET A 493 13.96 6.12 -31.44
N GLY A 494 15.05 5.37 -31.30
CA GLY A 494 16.30 5.58 -32.03
C GLY A 494 16.51 4.60 -33.20
N LYS A 495 17.77 4.39 -33.59
CA LYS A 495 18.16 3.36 -34.58
C LYS A 495 17.88 1.92 -34.10
N GLY A 496 17.50 1.75 -32.85
CA GLY A 496 17.31 0.46 -32.21
C GLY A 496 18.62 -0.27 -31.91
N GLY A 497 18.48 -1.48 -31.41
CA GLY A 497 19.53 -2.44 -31.11
C GLY A 497 18.89 -3.81 -30.88
N PRO A 498 19.61 -4.79 -30.31
CA PRO A 498 19.00 -6.02 -29.83
C PRO A 498 17.82 -5.74 -28.88
N PRO A 499 16.86 -6.67 -28.74
CA PRO A 499 15.77 -6.53 -27.78
C PRO A 499 16.33 -6.31 -26.36
N GLN A 500 15.84 -5.27 -25.68
CA GLN A 500 16.17 -5.04 -24.27
C GLN A 500 15.49 -6.10 -23.40
N LEU A 501 16.25 -6.74 -22.52
CA LEU A 501 15.74 -7.66 -21.52
C LEU A 501 16.11 -7.15 -20.13
N ILE A 502 15.41 -7.65 -19.11
CA ILE A 502 15.64 -7.24 -17.71
C ILE A 502 16.45 -8.27 -16.93
N ASP A 503 16.88 -9.34 -17.60
CA ASP A 503 17.51 -10.53 -17.02
C ASP A 503 18.59 -11.14 -17.93
N ASP A 504 19.20 -10.33 -18.80
CA ASP A 504 20.25 -10.73 -19.74
C ASP A 504 21.68 -10.40 -19.26
N GLY A 505 21.82 -9.74 -18.12
CA GLY A 505 23.09 -9.30 -17.57
C GLY A 505 23.71 -8.13 -18.33
N LEU A 506 22.92 -7.36 -19.09
CA LEU A 506 23.38 -6.20 -19.86
C LEU A 506 22.77 -4.89 -19.35
N LEU A 507 23.37 -3.77 -19.77
CA LEU A 507 22.88 -2.42 -19.53
C LEU A 507 22.85 -1.67 -20.85
N GLU A 508 21.78 -0.93 -21.13
CA GLU A 508 21.74 -0.03 -22.28
C GLU A 508 22.11 1.39 -21.91
N VAL A 509 22.80 2.08 -22.81
CA VAL A 509 23.23 3.47 -22.59
C VAL A 509 22.71 4.35 -23.72
N PHE A 510 22.08 5.46 -23.38
CA PHE A 510 21.64 6.46 -24.35
C PHE A 510 21.95 7.88 -23.88
N GLY A 511 22.07 8.79 -24.86
CA GLY A 511 22.37 10.20 -24.64
C GLY A 511 21.13 11.10 -24.67
N LEU A 512 21.16 12.18 -23.90
CA LEU A 512 20.17 13.25 -23.90
C LEU A 512 20.83 14.55 -24.39
N TYR A 513 20.26 15.16 -25.43
CA TYR A 513 20.77 16.40 -26.00
C TYR A 513 20.33 17.67 -25.26
N SER A 514 19.19 17.63 -24.57
CA SER A 514 18.67 18.76 -23.79
C SER A 514 17.46 18.36 -22.96
N SER A 515 17.01 19.23 -22.06
CA SER A 515 15.70 19.12 -21.40
C SER A 515 14.53 19.20 -22.37
N PHE A 516 14.68 19.89 -23.51
CA PHE A 516 13.67 19.88 -24.58
C PHE A 516 13.58 18.50 -25.24
N HIS A 517 14.72 17.83 -25.48
CA HIS A 517 14.74 16.46 -25.96
C HIS A 517 14.03 15.51 -24.98
N ILE A 518 14.22 15.66 -23.66
CA ILE A 518 13.47 14.90 -22.64
C ILE A 518 11.95 15.11 -22.82
N ALA A 519 11.51 16.36 -22.93
CA ALA A 519 10.08 16.67 -23.06
C ALA A 519 9.47 16.08 -24.33
N GLN A 520 10.20 16.14 -25.46
CA GLN A 520 9.79 15.51 -26.72
C GLN A 520 9.67 13.99 -26.57
N MET A 521 10.65 13.34 -25.93
CA MET A 521 10.61 11.91 -25.68
C MET A 521 9.41 11.52 -24.80
N GLN A 522 9.09 12.30 -23.77
CA GLN A 522 7.93 12.06 -22.89
C GLN A 522 6.57 12.34 -23.55
N ALA A 523 6.52 13.20 -24.56
CA ALA A 523 5.34 13.45 -25.36
C ALA A 523 5.10 12.33 -26.38
N ASN A 524 6.15 11.92 -27.08
CA ASN A 524 6.07 10.96 -28.18
C ASN A 524 6.08 9.49 -27.71
N GLY A 525 6.77 9.20 -26.59
CA GLY A 525 6.94 7.85 -26.04
C GLY A 525 5.75 7.29 -25.26
N LYS A 526 4.59 7.96 -25.28
CA LYS A 526 3.34 7.51 -24.64
C LYS A 526 2.33 6.90 -25.63
N SER A 527 2.73 6.70 -26.89
CA SER A 527 1.90 6.08 -27.92
C SER A 527 1.89 4.56 -27.85
#